data_AF-A0A7H4LYU0-F1
#
_entry.id   AF-A0A7H4LYU0-F1
#
_cell.length_a   1.000
_cell.length_b   1.000
_cell.length_c   1.000
_cell.angle_alpha   90.00
_cell.angle_beta   90.00
_cell.angle_gamma   90.00
#
_symmetry.space_group_name_H-M   'P 1'
#
loop_
_entity.id
_entity.type
_entity.pdbx_description
1 polymer ?
#
loop_
_entity_poly.entity_id
_entity_poly.type
_entity_poly.pdbx_seq_one_letter_code
_entity_poly.pdbx_strand_id
1 'polypeptide(L)' 'MRVADFSFELPESLIAHYPMPERSSCRLLSLDGPTAR' A
#
# COMPACT_ATOMS: atom_id res chain seq x y z
N MET A 1 4.71 -1.62 -22.79
CA MET A 1 4.47 -1.19 -21.40
C MET A 1 5.80 -0.70 -20.84
N ARG A 2 5.90 0.53 -20.32
CA ARG A 2 7.16 1.05 -19.78
C ARG A 2 7.15 0.90 -18.26
N VAL A 3 8.23 0.39 -17.67
CA VAL A 3 8.33 0.18 -16.21
C VAL A 3 8.25 1.49 -15.43
N ALA A 4 8.78 2.56 -16.03
CA ALA A 4 8.77 3.90 -15.44
C ALA A 4 7.36 4.42 -15.12
N ASP A 5 6.34 3.96 -15.86
CA ASP A 5 4.94 4.37 -15.66
C ASP A 5 4.37 3.91 -14.29
N PHE A 6 5.08 3.05 -13.56
CA PHE A 6 4.68 2.48 -12.27
C PHE A 6 5.60 2.85 -11.11
N SER A 7 6.47 3.85 -11.29
CA SER A 7 7.36 4.33 -10.23
C SER A 7 6.64 5.31 -9.30
N PHE A 8 6.81 5.15 -7.99
CA PHE A 8 6.29 6.06 -6.97
C PHE A 8 7.30 6.20 -5.82
N GLU A 9 7.23 7.31 -5.08
CA GLU A 9 8.07 7.51 -3.90
C GLU A 9 7.48 6.77 -2.69
N LEU A 10 8.26 5.86 -2.11
CA LEU A 10 7.90 5.11 -0.90
C LEU A 10 8.94 5.38 0.19
N PRO A 11 8.60 6.17 1.23
CA PRO A 11 9.44 6.32 2.40
C PRO A 11 9.68 4.98 3.10
N GLU A 12 10.94 4.68 3.44
CA GLU A 12 11.32 3.43 4.10
C GLU A 12 10.61 3.22 5.44
N SER A 13 10.34 4.31 6.18
CA SER A 13 9.63 4.28 7.46
C SER A 13 8.18 3.77 7.37
N LEU A 14 7.60 3.73 6.17
CA LEU A 14 6.25 3.20 5.93
C LEU A 14 6.24 1.70 5.62
N ILE A 15 7.40 1.07 5.47
CA ILE A 15 7.53 -0.35 5.17
C ILE A 15 7.56 -1.14 6.48
N ALA A 16 6.54 -1.95 6.72
CA ALA A 16 6.51 -2.82 7.89
C ALA A 16 7.51 -3.98 7.71
N HIS A 17 8.48 -4.10 8.62
CA HIS A 17 9.44 -5.22 8.65
C HIS A 17 8.86 -6.50 9.28
N TYR A 18 7.88 -6.34 10.17
CA TYR A 18 7.22 -7.42 10.91
C TYR A 18 5.72 -7.16 11.00
N PRO A 19 4.88 -8.22 11.11
CA PRO A 19 3.44 -8.05 11.29
C PRO A 19 3.13 -7.37 12.64
N MET A 20 2.00 -6.67 12.69
CA MET A 20 1.48 -6.14 13.95
C MET A 20 1.07 -7.29 14.90
N PRO A 21 1.26 -7.14 16.22
CA PRO A 21 0.84 -8.15 17.20
C PRO A 21 -0.66 -8.47 17.13
N GLU A 22 -1.49 -7.43 16.97
CA GLU A 22 -2.94 -7.55 16.79
C GLU A 22 -3.29 -7.45 15.30
N ARG A 23 -3.60 -8.60 14.67
CA ARG A 23 -3.82 -8.67 13.21
C ARG A 23 -4.97 -7.81 12.70
N SER A 24 -6.01 -7.66 13.51
CA SER A 24 -7.19 -6.84 13.18
C SER A 24 -6.90 -5.33 13.20
N SER A 25 -5.78 -4.91 13.79
CA SER A 25 -5.36 -3.50 13.82
C SER A 25 -4.68 -3.03 12.53
N CYS A 26 -4.39 -3.94 11.60
CA CYS A 26 -3.88 -3.56 10.28
C CYS A 26 -4.90 -2.74 9.50
N ARG A 27 -4.43 -1.77 8.70
CA ARG A 27 -5.29 -0.96 7.84
C ARG A 27 -5.68 -1.74 6.58
N LEU A 28 -6.94 -1.61 6.16
CA LEU A 28 -7.44 -2.12 4.89
C LEU A 28 -7.69 -0.95 3.93
N LEU A 29 -6.98 -0.95 2.79
CA LEU A 29 -7.29 -0.03 1.70
C LEU A 29 -8.45 -0.61 0.89
N SER A 30 -9.56 0.11 0.83
CA SER A 30 -10.72 -0.22 0.00
C SER A 30 -10.84 0.84 -1.10
N LEU A 31 -11.02 0.37 -2.32
CA LEU A 31 -11.10 1.21 -3.51
C LEU A 31 -12.13 0.64 -4.48
N ASP A 32 -12.95 1.51 -5.06
CA ASP A 32 -13.81 1.22 -6.20
C ASP A 32 -12.97 1.25 -7.48
N GLY A 33 -12.74 0.09 -8.09
CA GLY A 33 -11.82 -0.07 -9.22
C GLY A 33 -12.08 0.88 -10.40
N PRO A 34 -13.33 1.02 -10.88
CA PRO A 34 -13.66 1.92 -11.99
C PRO A 34 -13.48 3.41 -11.67
N THR A 35 -13.71 3.84 -10.43
CA THR A 35 -13.70 5.27 -10.06
C THR A 35 -12.47 5.70 -9.27
N ALA A 36 -11.61 4.74 -8.88
CA ALA A 36 -10.48 4.94 -8.00
C ALA A 36 -10.84 5.67 -6.68
N ARG A 37 -12.07 5.47 -6.18
CA ARG A 37 -12.58 6.07 -4.95
C ARG A 37 -12.42 5.17 -3.73
#